data_AF-A0A957N557-F1
#
_entry.id   AF-A0A957N557-F1
#
_cell.length_a   1.000
_cell.length_b   1.000
_cell.length_c   1.000
_cell.angle_alpha   90.00
_cell.angle_beta   90.00
_cell.angle_gamma   90.00
#
_symmetry.space_group_name_H-M   'P 1'
#
loop_
_entity.id
_entity.type
_entity.pdbx_description
1 polymer ?
#
loop_
_entity_poly.entity_id
_entity_poly.type
_entity_poly.pdbx_seq_one_letter_code
_entity_poly.pdbx_strand_id
1 'polypeptide(L)'
;NCLTSANFNGAKVPITLPDVRSTIVTALPSLEPADARMVIARNTLDLEELWVSQALLADVARAPQLEQIGDLRPLRFDAHGDLQL
;
A
#
# COMPACT_ATOMS: atom_id res chain seq x y z
N ASN A 1 20.68 6.22 -7.87
CA ASN A 1 20.11 5.50 -6.72
C ASN A 1 18.64 5.89 -6.60
N CYS A 2 17.69 4.96 -6.74
CA CYS A 2 16.25 5.25 -6.80
C CYS A 2 15.56 5.18 -5.42
N LEU A 3 16.03 4.30 -4.53
CA LEU A 3 15.44 4.13 -3.20
C LEU A 3 15.84 5.26 -2.26
N THR A 4 17.13 5.54 -2.12
CA THR A 4 17.62 6.56 -1.17
C THR A 4 17.33 7.99 -1.62
N SER A 5 16.93 8.20 -2.87
CA SER A 5 16.51 9.50 -3.40
C SER A 5 14.99 9.68 -3.39
N ALA A 6 14.24 8.69 -2.89
CA ALA A 6 12.78 8.60 -2.99
C ALA A 6 12.23 8.68 -4.43
N ASN A 7 13.06 8.41 -5.44
CA ASN A 7 12.65 8.35 -6.85
C ASN A 7 12.26 6.92 -7.26
N PHE A 8 11.17 6.40 -6.69
CA PHE A 8 10.63 5.06 -6.98
C PHE A 8 10.14 4.89 -8.43
N ASN A 9 10.00 5.97 -9.19
CA ASN A 9 9.65 5.91 -10.62
C ASN A 9 10.88 5.74 -11.51
N GLY A 10 12.07 6.12 -11.06
CA GLY A 10 13.31 5.97 -11.82
C GLY A 10 13.74 4.51 -12.03
N ALA A 11 13.28 3.58 -11.19
CA ALA A 11 13.41 2.15 -11.41
C ALA A 11 12.32 1.38 -10.63
N LYS A 12 11.73 0.35 -11.25
CA LYS A 12 10.71 -0.53 -10.64
C LYS A 12 11.34 -1.77 -10.01
N VAL A 13 12.29 -1.54 -9.10
CA VAL A 13 13.00 -2.62 -8.40
C VAL A 13 12.16 -3.11 -7.22
N PRO A 14 11.94 -4.42 -7.05
CA PRO A 14 11.30 -4.96 -5.86
C PRO A 14 12.06 -4.55 -4.59
N ILE A 15 11.33 -4.08 -3.58
CA ILE A 15 11.89 -3.84 -2.24
C ILE A 15 11.71 -5.12 -1.44
N THR A 16 12.80 -5.69 -0.95
CA THR A 16 12.79 -6.91 -0.13
C THR A 16 13.54 -6.64 1.15
N LEU A 17 12.83 -6.66 2.27
CA LEU A 17 13.34 -6.49 3.63
C LEU A 17 12.88 -7.67 4.52
N PRO A 18 13.43 -7.82 5.74
CA PRO A 18 13.15 -8.98 6.60
C PRO A 18 11.68 -9.20 6.95
N ASP A 19 10.87 -8.14 6.94
CA ASP A 19 9.46 -8.18 7.32
C ASP A 19 8.62 -7.20 6.47
N VAL A 20 7.31 -7.43 6.45
CA VAL A 20 6.38 -6.64 5.62
C VAL A 20 6.27 -5.21 6.14
N ARG A 21 6.31 -5.02 7.46
CA ARG A 21 6.25 -3.70 8.08
C ARG A 21 7.41 -2.82 7.62
N SER A 22 8.65 -3.30 7.67
CA SER A 22 9.84 -2.57 7.22
C SER A 22 9.81 -2.31 5.71
N THR A 23 9.29 -3.26 4.92
CA THR A 23 9.07 -3.10 3.47
C THR A 23 8.11 -1.94 3.17
N ILE A 24 6.95 -1.89 3.83
CA ILE A 24 5.95 -0.82 3.62
C ILE A 24 6.53 0.54 4.04
N VAL A 25 7.15 0.64 5.21
CA VAL A 25 7.74 1.89 5.70
C VAL A 25 8.82 2.41 4.75
N THR A 26 9.64 1.52 4.18
CA THR A 26 10.71 1.90 3.23
C THR A 26 10.17 2.26 1.85
N ALA A 27 9.06 1.66 1.43
CA ALA A 27 8.42 1.93 0.15
C ALA A 27 7.64 3.26 0.11
N LEU A 28 7.28 3.80 1.29
CA LEU A 28 6.59 5.08 1.39
C LEU A 28 7.60 6.23 1.53
N PRO A 29 7.46 7.32 0.76
CA PRO A 29 8.22 8.55 0.98
C PRO A 29 7.96 9.13 2.39
N SER A 30 8.77 10.09 2.83
CA SER A 30 8.50 10.86 4.05
C SER A 30 7.20 11.67 3.91
N LEU A 31 6.08 11.08 4.33
CA LEU A 31 4.74 11.64 4.28
C LEU A 31 3.96 11.20 5.52
N GLU A 32 2.93 11.98 5.89
CA GLU A 32 2.02 11.60 6.96
C GLU A 32 1.24 10.34 6.54
N PRO A 33 1.13 9.30 7.38
CA PRO A 33 0.46 8.04 7.01
C PRO A 33 -0.95 8.20 6.42
N ALA A 34 -1.67 9.26 6.82
CA ALA A 34 -2.99 9.60 6.30
C ALA A 34 -2.99 10.04 4.82
N ASP A 35 -1.89 10.60 4.34
CA ASP A 35 -1.71 11.09 2.97
C ASP A 35 -1.14 10.00 2.04
N ALA A 36 -0.77 8.85 2.60
CA ALA A 36 -0.20 7.74 1.83
C ALA A 36 -1.22 7.25 0.81
N ARG A 37 -0.89 7.32 -0.48
CA ARG A 37 -1.68 6.72 -1.56
C ARG A 37 -1.14 5.33 -1.87
N MET A 38 -1.82 4.30 -1.38
CA MET A 38 -1.35 2.91 -1.44
C MET A 38 -2.49 1.96 -1.79
N VAL A 39 -2.20 0.95 -2.60
CA VAL A 39 -3.08 -0.17 -2.91
C VAL A 39 -2.36 -1.46 -2.52
N ILE A 40 -3.04 -2.35 -1.80
CA ILE A 40 -2.54 -3.68 -1.46
C ILE A 40 -3.43 -4.71 -2.14
N ALA A 41 -2.85 -5.50 -3.04
CA ALA A 41 -3.47 -6.67 -3.63
C ALA A 41 -2.97 -7.92 -2.91
N ARG A 42 -3.83 -8.95 -2.79
CA ARG A 42 -3.40 -10.26 -2.26
C ARG A 42 -2.34 -10.89 -3.17
N ASN A 43 -2.58 -10.84 -4.48
CA ASN A 43 -1.68 -11.31 -5.51
C ASN A 43 -2.07 -10.65 -6.86
N THR A 44 -1.29 -10.90 -7.90
CA THR A 44 -1.52 -10.29 -9.23
C THR A 44 -2.51 -11.08 -10.11
N LEU A 45 -2.95 -12.26 -9.67
CA LEU A 45 -3.95 -13.07 -10.37
C LEU A 45 -5.37 -12.67 -9.96
N ASP A 46 -5.56 -12.28 -8.69
CA ASP A 46 -6.83 -11.92 -8.09
C ASP A 46 -6.87 -10.41 -7.81
N LEU A 47 -7.34 -9.62 -8.78
CA LEU A 47 -7.46 -8.15 -8.68
C LEU A 47 -8.90 -7.67 -8.47
N GLU A 48 -9.83 -8.58 -8.22
CA GLU A 48 -11.24 -8.26 -7.95
C GLU A 48 -11.41 -7.55 -6.60
N GLU A 49 -10.58 -7.89 -5.61
CA GLU A 49 -10.58 -7.29 -4.28
C GLU A 49 -9.22 -6.66 -3.98
N LEU A 50 -9.25 -5.36 -3.67
CA LEU A 50 -8.06 -4.57 -3.36
C LEU A 50 -8.29 -3.76 -2.09
N TRP A 51 -7.25 -3.66 -1.26
CA TRP A 51 -7.24 -2.73 -0.13
C TRP A 51 -6.69 -1.40 -0.61
N VAL A 52 -7.39 -0.31 -0.31
CA VAL A 52 -6.95 1.05 -0.64
C VAL A 52 -6.73 1.85 0.64
N SER A 53 -5.74 2.74 0.62
CA SER A 53 -5.54 3.68 1.71
C SER A 53 -6.65 4.74 1.75
N GLN A 54 -6.84 5.36 2.91
CA GLN A 54 -7.84 6.42 3.11
C GLN A 54 -7.71 7.56 2.09
N ALA A 55 -6.48 7.95 1.74
CA ALA A 55 -6.21 9.00 0.75
C ALA A 55 -6.77 8.70 -0.66
N LEU A 56 -7.08 7.44 -0.97
CA LEU A 56 -7.62 7.02 -2.27
C LEU A 56 -9.15 6.87 -2.28
N LEU A 57 -9.85 7.00 -1.14
CA LEU A 57 -11.30 6.80 -1.10
C LEU A 57 -12.07 7.77 -2.01
N ALA A 58 -11.60 9.02 -2.10
CA ALA A 58 -12.20 10.01 -3.00
C ALA A 58 -12.05 9.62 -4.48
N ASP A 59 -10.96 8.95 -4.84
CA ASP A 59 -10.74 8.44 -6.21
C ASP A 59 -11.61 7.21 -6.48
N VAL A 60 -11.75 6.31 -5.49
CA VAL A 60 -12.64 5.15 -5.57
C VAL A 60 -14.09 5.58 -5.78
N ALA A 61 -14.58 6.56 -5.01
CA ALA A 61 -15.94 7.08 -5.14
C ALA A 61 -16.23 7.72 -6.50
N ARG A 62 -15.19 8.15 -7.23
CA ARG A 62 -15.30 8.76 -8.57
C ARG A 62 -15.12 7.75 -9.70
N ALA A 63 -14.66 6.54 -9.42
CA ALA A 63 -14.37 5.52 -10.40
C ALA A 63 -15.58 4.59 -10.55
N PRO A 64 -16.31 4.61 -11.68
CA PRO A 64 -17.52 3.80 -11.84
C PRO A 64 -17.26 2.29 -11.84
N GLN A 65 -16.01 1.87 -12.08
CA GLN A 65 -15.59 0.47 -12.03
C GLN A 65 -15.18 -0.02 -10.64
N LEU A 66 -15.17 0.84 -9.61
CA LEU A 66 -14.77 0.48 -8.26
C LEU A 66 -15.95 0.63 -7.30
N GLU A 67 -16.05 -0.29 -6.36
CA GLU A 67 -17.02 -0.26 -5.28
C GLU A 67 -16.31 -0.42 -3.94
N GLN A 68 -16.67 0.39 -2.95
CA GLN A 68 -16.17 0.22 -1.59
C GLN A 68 -16.99 -0.87 -0.89
N ILE A 69 -16.38 -2.05 -0.72
CA ILE A 69 -17.04 -3.23 -0.12
C ILE A 69 -16.80 -3.39 1.40
N GLY A 70 -16.04 -2.49 2.04
CA GLY A 70 -15.71 -2.58 3.46
C GLY A 70 -15.24 -1.27 4.10
N ASP A 71 -15.13 -1.27 5.43
CA ASP A 71 -14.76 -0.10 6.23
C ASP A 71 -13.25 0.12 6.32
N LEU A 72 -12.86 1.37 6.60
CA LEU A 72 -11.48 1.70 6.94
C LEU A 72 -11.07 1.02 8.24
N ARG A 73 -9.88 0.41 8.21
CA ARG A 73 -9.26 -0.20 9.38
C ARG A 73 -7.74 0.02 9.36
N PRO A 74 -7.11 0.16 10.53
CA PRO A 74 -5.67 0.28 10.61
C PRO A 74 -4.99 -1.02 10.15
N LEU A 75 -3.83 -0.90 9.50
CA LEU A 75 -2.99 -2.06 9.22
C LEU A 75 -2.51 -2.67 10.54
N ARG A 76 -2.67 -3.99 10.66
CA ARG A 76 -2.19 -4.75 11.80
C ARG A 76 -1.03 -5.61 11.36
N PHE A 77 -0.02 -5.70 12.22
CA PHE A 77 1.13 -6.57 12.04
C PHE A 77 1.21 -7.51 13.23
N ASP A 78 1.60 -8.75 12.99
CA ASP A 78 1.86 -9.69 14.07
C ASP A 78 3.26 -9.51 14.68
N ALA A 79 3.64 -10.41 15.58
CA ALA A 79 4.93 -10.38 16.26
C ALA A 79 6.14 -10.59 15.31
N HIS A 80 5.92 -11.14 14.12
CA HIS A 80 6.94 -11.35 13.10
C HIS A 80 7.02 -10.18 12.10
N GLY A 81 6.10 -9.22 12.18
CA GLY A 81 6.04 -8.08 11.27
C GLY A 81 5.30 -8.40 9.97
N ASP A 82 4.57 -9.51 9.92
CA ASP A 82 3.72 -9.88 8.80
C ASP A 82 2.38 -9.15 8.85
N LEU A 83 1.88 -8.78 7.67
CA LEU A 83 0.64 -8.02 7.54
C LEU A 83 -0.58 -8.90 7.75
N GLN A 84 -1.48 -8.45 8.61
CA GLN A 84 -2.74 -9.12 8.95
C GLN A 84 -3.91 -8.35 8.30
N LEU A 85 -4.40 -8.86 7.16
CA LEU A 85 -5.59 -8.38 6.43
C LEU A 85 -6.75 -9.35 6.66
#